data_AF-A0AAU6TH76-F1
#
_entry.id   AF-A0AAU6TH76-F1
#
_cell.length_a   1.000
_cell.length_b   1.000
_cell.length_c   1.000
_cell.angle_alpha   90.00
_cell.angle_beta   90.00
_cell.angle_gamma   90.00
#
_symmetry.space_group_name_H-M   'P 1'
#
loop_
_entity.id
_entity.type
_entity.pdbx_description
1 polymer ?
#
loop_
_entity_poly.entity_id
_entity_poly.type
_entity_poly.pdbx_seq_one_letter_code
_entity_poly.pdbx_strand_id
1 'polypeptide(L)'
;MGDYRFKHIPEDALVLGVGSLFKKNSNVFWGINLSFSKKLDRPSIPIAGVPLIRRYKSLSANQSNQLKGRQLTFTIRDAQQWGRKRLRDCPAFHSMGNGHNSEQWCFEFDVPEGPTVFLPQLELARVLFLHDNYMSRICLEHGKLSSDFNITNINGHWQIDVMPSSSYPIAAFNDERSRRFLSWILMDPEARTSFESIHQTMMREHTSSGQYKFWDFSFTPPCLNRTKLEVSGWHDWNSNSFFVWEIRRVEDLPSSMPDELDFYHPDFKRQVTGQGGGANSGRAKRPEEHELDDEEEADPDKKRVVLDTESVGLSFRKPFKTNRVTDSKRLVNQ
;
A
#
# COMPACT_ATOMS: atom_id res chain seq x y z
N MET A 1 -3.29 -10.20 15.31
CA MET A 1 -3.04 -10.91 14.03
C MET A 1 -4.25 -11.74 13.71
N GLY A 2 -4.83 -11.53 12.54
CA GLY A 2 -5.66 -12.57 11.92
C GLY A 2 -4.81 -13.15 10.81
N ASP A 3 -4.76 -14.47 10.70
CA ASP A 3 -4.12 -15.12 9.57
C ASP A 3 -5.05 -15.02 8.36
N TYR A 4 -4.52 -14.55 7.23
CA TYR A 4 -5.27 -14.42 5.98
C TYR A 4 -4.66 -15.33 4.94
N ARG A 5 -5.52 -16.07 4.25
CA ARG A 5 -5.13 -16.98 3.17
C ARG A 5 -6.09 -16.87 2.00
N PHE A 6 -5.53 -16.76 0.81
CA PHE A 6 -6.27 -16.93 -0.44
C PHE A 6 -6.46 -18.42 -0.70
N LYS A 7 -7.70 -18.94 -0.63
CA LYS A 7 -7.98 -20.39 -0.68
C LYS A 7 -7.38 -21.09 -1.89
N HIS A 8 -7.38 -20.43 -3.05
CA HIS A 8 -6.91 -20.96 -4.33
C HIS A 8 -5.38 -20.87 -4.51
N ILE A 9 -4.64 -20.33 -3.53
CA ILE A 9 -3.19 -20.17 -3.58
C ILE A 9 -2.55 -21.02 -2.46
N PRO A 10 -1.71 -22.01 -2.81
CA PRO A 10 -0.95 -22.78 -1.83
C PRO A 10 -0.07 -21.89 -0.96
N GLU A 11 0.07 -22.22 0.32
CA GLU A 11 0.81 -21.41 1.31
C GLU A 11 2.30 -21.22 0.98
N ASP A 12 2.91 -22.22 0.36
CA ASP A 12 4.31 -22.23 -0.05
C ASP A 12 4.51 -21.75 -1.50
N ALA A 13 3.45 -21.29 -2.18
CA ALA A 13 3.57 -20.65 -3.48
C ALA A 13 4.19 -19.25 -3.33
N LEU A 14 5.36 -19.06 -3.94
CA LEU A 14 6.08 -17.79 -3.91
C LEU A 14 5.69 -16.93 -5.10
N VAL A 15 5.47 -15.64 -4.89
CA VAL A 15 5.26 -14.67 -5.98
C VAL A 15 6.57 -14.51 -6.76
N LEU A 16 6.59 -14.87 -8.03
CA LEU A 16 7.74 -14.67 -8.93
C LEU A 16 7.60 -13.43 -9.80
N GLY A 17 6.35 -13.05 -10.11
CA GLY A 17 6.05 -11.97 -11.03
C GLY A 17 4.78 -11.23 -10.66
N VAL A 18 4.73 -9.96 -11.06
CA VAL A 18 3.55 -9.10 -10.92
C VAL A 18 3.17 -8.59 -12.30
N GLY A 19 1.96 -8.93 -12.75
CA GLY A 19 1.44 -8.60 -14.07
C GLY A 19 0.40 -7.48 -14.05
N SER A 20 -0.36 -7.38 -15.13
CA SER A 20 -1.38 -6.36 -15.31
C SER A 20 -2.54 -6.52 -14.32
N LEU A 21 -3.15 -5.40 -13.96
CA LEU A 21 -4.46 -5.37 -13.35
C LEU A 21 -5.53 -5.66 -14.40
N PHE A 22 -6.64 -6.25 -13.96
CA PHE A 22 -7.78 -6.54 -14.80
C PHE A 22 -9.10 -6.32 -14.06
N LYS A 23 -10.15 -5.98 -14.79
CA LYS A 23 -11.51 -5.89 -14.25
C LYS A 23 -12.52 -6.34 -15.29
N LYS A 24 -13.31 -7.36 -14.95
CA LYS A 24 -14.49 -7.72 -15.73
C LYS A 24 -15.59 -6.69 -15.48
N ASN A 25 -16.37 -6.32 -16.50
CA ASN A 25 -17.43 -5.31 -16.37
C ASN A 25 -18.48 -5.64 -15.27
N SER A 26 -18.71 -6.93 -15.01
CA SER A 26 -19.62 -7.40 -13.95
C SER A 26 -19.03 -7.28 -12.54
N ASN A 27 -17.71 -7.11 -12.41
CA ASN A 27 -17.05 -7.14 -11.11
C ASN A 27 -16.97 -5.73 -10.54
N VAL A 28 -17.09 -5.62 -9.22
CA VAL A 28 -16.93 -4.33 -8.51
C VAL A 28 -15.45 -3.94 -8.45
N PHE A 29 -14.59 -4.89 -8.08
CA PHE A 29 -13.17 -4.63 -7.83
C PHE A 29 -12.26 -5.11 -8.97
N TRP A 30 -11.11 -4.45 -9.10
CA TRP A 30 -10.01 -4.90 -9.94
C TRP A 30 -9.28 -6.08 -9.28
N GLY A 31 -8.80 -7.00 -10.11
CA GLY A 31 -7.83 -8.03 -9.74
C GLY A 31 -6.44 -7.68 -10.28
N ILE A 32 -5.42 -8.35 -9.77
CA ILE A 32 -4.04 -8.27 -10.24
C ILE A 32 -3.52 -9.66 -10.59
N ASN A 33 -2.96 -9.79 -11.79
CA ASN A 33 -2.33 -11.03 -12.24
C ASN A 33 -0.95 -11.17 -11.60
N LEU A 34 -0.62 -12.39 -11.20
CA LEU A 34 0.64 -12.74 -10.58
C LEU A 34 1.24 -13.96 -11.30
N SER A 35 2.53 -14.18 -11.10
CA SER A 35 3.19 -15.44 -11.45
C SER A 35 3.70 -16.07 -10.16
N PHE A 36 3.54 -17.37 -10.01
CA PHE A 36 3.90 -18.10 -8.81
C PHE A 36 4.92 -19.19 -9.10
N SER A 37 5.65 -19.63 -8.06
CA SER A 37 6.54 -20.80 -8.11
C SER A 37 5.80 -22.12 -8.32
N LYS A 38 4.46 -22.11 -8.17
CA LYS A 38 3.57 -23.23 -8.43
C LYS A 38 2.60 -22.87 -9.56
N LYS A 39 2.23 -23.86 -10.36
CA LYS A 39 1.19 -23.71 -11.38
C LYS A 39 -0.18 -23.60 -10.69
N LEU A 40 -0.93 -22.56 -11.01
CA LEU A 40 -2.27 -22.30 -10.48
C LEU A 40 -3.24 -22.08 -11.65
N ASP A 41 -4.48 -22.54 -11.50
CA ASP A 41 -5.53 -22.28 -12.48
C ASP A 41 -5.96 -20.80 -12.47
N ARG A 42 -5.93 -20.17 -11.29
CA ARG A 42 -6.21 -18.74 -11.10
C ARG A 42 -5.02 -18.04 -10.44
N PRO A 43 -4.02 -17.58 -11.20
CA PRO A 43 -2.85 -16.90 -10.64
C PRO A 43 -3.13 -15.39 -10.44
N SER A 44 -4.19 -15.04 -9.71
CA SER A 44 -4.57 -13.65 -9.44
C SER A 44 -5.21 -13.49 -8.07
N ILE A 45 -5.17 -12.26 -7.55
CA ILE A 45 -5.84 -11.85 -6.31
C ILE A 45 -6.55 -10.49 -6.51
N PRO A 46 -7.54 -10.14 -5.67
CA PRO A 46 -8.11 -8.80 -5.66
C PRO A 46 -7.05 -7.72 -5.38
N ILE A 47 -7.25 -6.51 -5.90
CA ILE A 47 -6.35 -5.37 -5.64
C ILE A 47 -6.19 -5.07 -4.14
N ALA A 48 -7.20 -5.40 -3.33
CA ALA A 48 -7.13 -5.29 -1.87
C ALA A 48 -5.98 -6.08 -1.24
N GLY A 49 -5.44 -7.09 -1.94
CA GLY A 49 -4.31 -7.91 -1.51
C GLY A 49 -2.94 -7.36 -1.91
N VAL A 50 -2.86 -6.21 -2.61
CA VAL A 50 -1.58 -5.58 -3.00
C VAL A 50 -0.58 -5.41 -1.85
N PRO A 51 -0.97 -5.06 -0.59
CA PRO A 51 -0.01 -4.93 0.51
C PRO A 51 0.84 -6.20 0.76
N LEU A 52 0.29 -7.38 0.41
CA LEU A 52 0.92 -8.69 0.58
C LEU A 52 1.88 -9.06 -0.57
N ILE A 53 1.84 -8.36 -1.71
CA ILE A 53 2.60 -8.74 -2.90
C ILE A 53 4.07 -8.38 -2.70
N ARG A 54 4.91 -9.39 -2.48
CA ARG A 54 6.37 -9.24 -2.40
C ARG A 54 7.04 -10.37 -3.19
N ARG A 55 7.91 -10.03 -4.14
CA ARG A 55 8.58 -11.06 -4.95
C ARG A 55 9.40 -12.00 -4.04
N TYR A 56 9.37 -13.28 -4.39
CA TYR A 56 9.97 -14.42 -3.71
C TYR A 56 9.45 -14.72 -2.29
N LYS A 57 8.27 -14.21 -1.94
CA LYS A 57 7.53 -14.51 -0.71
C LYS A 57 6.15 -15.09 -1.01
N SER A 58 5.56 -15.78 -0.03
CA SER A 58 4.18 -16.24 -0.10
C SER A 58 3.20 -15.10 0.21
N LEU A 59 1.96 -15.23 -0.25
CA LEU A 59 0.88 -14.27 0.03
C LEU A 59 0.25 -14.52 1.40
N SER A 60 1.07 -14.49 2.45
CA SER A 60 0.64 -14.58 3.85
C SER A 60 0.74 -13.21 4.53
N ALA A 61 0.00 -13.00 5.62
CA ALA A 61 0.21 -11.86 6.52
C ALA A 61 1.53 -11.99 7.32
N ASN A 62 1.92 -13.21 7.68
CA ASN A 62 3.11 -13.51 8.48
C ASN A 62 4.30 -13.95 7.61
N GLN A 63 4.59 -13.18 6.55
CA GLN A 63 5.67 -13.55 5.64
C GLN A 63 7.01 -13.57 6.37
N SER A 64 7.85 -14.54 6.03
CA SER A 64 9.24 -14.55 6.51
C SER A 64 9.96 -13.24 6.17
N ASN A 65 10.66 -12.70 7.16
CA ASN A 65 11.59 -11.58 6.98
C ASN A 65 12.95 -11.98 6.41
N GLN A 66 13.12 -13.25 6.00
CA GLN A 66 14.34 -13.68 5.34
C GLN A 66 14.61 -12.84 4.10
N LEU A 67 15.80 -12.25 4.08
CA LEU A 67 16.30 -11.45 2.98
C LEU A 67 16.58 -12.34 1.78
N LYS A 68 16.02 -11.98 0.63
CA LYS A 68 16.37 -12.56 -0.66
C LYS A 68 16.95 -11.46 -1.55
N GLY A 69 17.96 -11.84 -2.32
CA GLY A 69 18.64 -10.94 -3.24
C GLY A 69 19.74 -10.11 -2.58
N ARG A 70 20.41 -9.31 -3.39
CA ARG A 70 21.42 -8.33 -2.97
C ARG A 70 20.74 -7.12 -2.36
N GLN A 71 21.41 -6.49 -1.40
CA GLN A 71 20.95 -5.23 -0.82
C GLN A 71 21.58 -4.06 -1.54
N LEU A 72 20.81 -2.98 -1.68
CA LEU A 72 21.30 -1.70 -2.15
C LEU A 72 20.65 -0.60 -1.30
N THR A 73 21.42 0.41 -0.95
CA THR A 73 20.93 1.58 -0.23
C THR A 73 21.33 2.83 -1.00
N PHE A 74 20.39 3.74 -1.19
CA PHE A 74 20.64 5.01 -1.90
C PHE A 74 19.73 6.12 -1.39
N THR A 75 20.15 7.35 -1.62
CA THR A 75 19.37 8.55 -1.32
C THR A 75 18.81 9.13 -2.60
N ILE A 76 17.50 9.36 -2.62
CA ILE A 76 16.77 9.93 -3.75
C ILE A 76 17.10 11.43 -3.86
N ARG A 77 17.44 11.87 -5.07
CA ARG A 77 17.58 13.31 -5.40
C ARG A 77 16.21 13.91 -5.72
N ASP A 78 15.55 13.38 -6.73
CA ASP A 78 14.20 13.76 -7.15
C ASP A 78 13.59 12.60 -7.95
N ALA A 79 12.56 11.96 -7.40
CA ALA A 79 11.87 10.85 -8.04
C ALA A 79 10.97 11.28 -9.21
N GLN A 80 10.65 12.58 -9.34
CA GLN A 80 9.92 13.10 -10.49
C GLN A 80 10.75 13.11 -11.77
N GLN A 81 12.08 13.00 -11.67
CA GLN A 81 12.99 12.90 -12.81
C GLN A 81 13.25 11.47 -13.28
N TRP A 82 12.69 10.46 -12.59
CA TRP A 82 12.93 9.06 -12.94
C TRP A 82 12.30 8.70 -14.29
N GLY A 83 13.06 7.96 -15.11
CA GLY A 83 12.59 7.46 -16.39
C GLY A 83 11.50 6.41 -16.20
N ARG A 84 10.54 6.33 -17.12
CA ARG A 84 9.53 5.26 -17.17
C ARG A 84 9.96 4.21 -18.19
N LYS A 85 10.24 2.99 -17.74
CA LYS A 85 10.69 1.86 -18.59
C LYS A 85 9.88 0.60 -18.33
N ARG A 86 9.81 -0.28 -19.33
CA ARG A 86 9.28 -1.65 -19.11
C ARG A 86 10.36 -2.51 -18.48
N LEU A 87 9.96 -3.50 -17.70
CA LEU A 87 10.89 -4.43 -17.06
C LEU A 87 11.68 -5.26 -18.09
N ARG A 88 11.12 -5.49 -19.29
CA ARG A 88 11.81 -6.09 -20.44
C ARG A 88 12.96 -5.23 -20.99
N ASP A 89 13.08 -3.98 -20.57
CA ASP A 89 14.20 -3.11 -20.97
C ASP A 89 15.31 -3.13 -19.89
N CYS A 90 15.10 -3.83 -18.77
CA CYS A 90 16.05 -3.93 -17.66
C CYS A 90 17.10 -5.04 -17.93
N PRO A 91 18.40 -4.71 -18.04
CA PRO A 91 19.42 -5.73 -18.28
C PRO A 91 19.55 -6.73 -17.11
N ALA A 92 19.49 -6.25 -15.87
CA ALA A 92 19.50 -7.09 -14.68
C ALA A 92 18.35 -8.10 -14.68
N PHE A 93 17.17 -7.71 -15.14
CA PHE A 93 16.03 -8.61 -15.25
C PHE A 93 16.30 -9.79 -16.21
N HIS A 94 16.89 -9.50 -17.38
CA HIS A 94 17.25 -10.54 -18.35
C HIS A 94 18.32 -11.49 -17.82
N SER A 95 19.33 -10.98 -17.10
CA SER A 95 20.43 -11.78 -16.58
C SER A 95 19.98 -12.86 -15.57
N MET A 96 18.80 -12.71 -14.96
CA MET A 96 18.25 -13.72 -14.04
C MET A 96 17.82 -15.01 -14.77
N GLY A 97 17.50 -14.95 -16.07
CA GLY A 97 17.08 -16.09 -16.88
C GLY A 97 15.69 -16.69 -16.55
N ASN A 98 15.05 -16.27 -15.45
CA ASN A 98 13.74 -16.74 -14.98
C ASN A 98 12.76 -15.59 -14.70
N GLY A 99 12.90 -14.48 -15.43
CA GLY A 99 12.07 -13.30 -15.25
C GLY A 99 10.60 -13.55 -15.64
N HIS A 100 9.68 -13.12 -14.78
CA HIS A 100 8.23 -13.15 -15.03
C HIS A 100 7.64 -11.74 -15.11
N ASN A 101 6.63 -11.58 -15.96
CA ASN A 101 5.90 -10.34 -16.22
C ASN A 101 6.81 -9.18 -16.65
N SER A 102 7.52 -9.39 -17.76
CA SER A 102 8.44 -8.42 -18.37
C SER A 102 7.77 -7.11 -18.81
N GLU A 103 6.45 -7.10 -18.96
CA GLU A 103 5.70 -5.89 -19.28
C GLU A 103 5.47 -4.99 -18.05
N GLN A 104 5.86 -5.36 -16.83
CA GLN A 104 5.66 -4.48 -15.67
C GLN A 104 6.38 -3.12 -15.84
N TRP A 105 5.71 -2.02 -15.49
CA TRP A 105 6.33 -0.69 -15.46
C TRP A 105 7.29 -0.53 -14.28
N CYS A 106 8.45 0.08 -14.57
CA CYS A 106 9.47 0.43 -13.60
C CYS A 106 9.87 1.91 -13.72
N PHE A 107 10.38 2.47 -12.63
CA PHE A 107 11.22 3.65 -12.62
C PHE A 107 12.66 3.27 -12.91
N GLU A 108 13.31 3.99 -13.82
CA GLU A 108 14.73 3.88 -14.16
C GLU A 108 15.46 5.13 -13.68
N PHE A 109 16.55 4.95 -12.94
CA PHE A 109 17.41 6.05 -12.50
C PHE A 109 18.81 5.58 -12.10
N ASP A 110 19.78 6.49 -12.19
CA ASP A 110 21.15 6.21 -11.78
C ASP A 110 21.37 6.56 -10.31
N VAL A 111 21.97 5.62 -9.57
CA VAL A 111 22.51 5.91 -8.24
C VAL A 111 23.91 6.51 -8.42
N PRO A 112 24.24 7.65 -7.78
CA PRO A 112 25.59 8.21 -7.85
C PRO A 112 26.65 7.20 -7.43
N GLU A 113 27.65 6.97 -8.29
CA GLU A 113 28.71 5.97 -8.08
C GLU A 113 28.19 4.53 -7.92
N GLY A 114 26.94 4.27 -8.30
CA GLY A 114 26.25 3.00 -8.16
C GLY A 114 25.68 2.47 -9.48
N PRO A 115 24.77 1.46 -9.41
CA PRO A 115 24.13 0.90 -10.59
C PRO A 115 22.97 1.78 -11.09
N THR A 116 22.57 1.55 -12.34
CA THR A 116 21.25 1.97 -12.84
C THR A 116 20.18 1.08 -12.22
N VAL A 117 19.23 1.68 -11.50
CA VAL A 117 18.19 0.97 -10.76
C VAL A 117 16.90 0.92 -11.56
N PHE A 118 16.26 -0.25 -11.59
CA PHE A 118 14.91 -0.48 -12.09
C PHE A 118 14.01 -0.85 -10.92
N LEU A 119 13.16 0.09 -10.51
CA LEU A 119 12.23 -0.06 -9.38
C LEU A 119 10.79 -0.22 -9.90
N PRO A 120 10.13 -1.38 -9.71
CA PRO A 120 8.73 -1.54 -10.10
C PRO A 120 7.84 -0.45 -9.52
N GLN A 121 7.01 0.18 -10.36
CA GLN A 121 6.17 1.28 -9.91
C GLN A 121 5.15 0.82 -8.85
N LEU A 122 4.60 -0.40 -9.01
CA LEU A 122 3.70 -0.96 -8.00
C LEU A 122 4.41 -1.16 -6.66
N GLU A 123 5.70 -1.54 -6.64
CA GLU A 123 6.42 -1.73 -5.38
C GLU A 123 6.59 -0.41 -4.63
N LEU A 124 6.94 0.67 -5.35
CA LEU A 124 7.00 1.99 -4.74
C LEU A 124 5.63 2.45 -4.24
N ALA A 125 4.57 2.29 -5.05
CA ALA A 125 3.22 2.64 -4.61
C ALA A 125 2.73 1.78 -3.45
N ARG A 126 3.07 0.49 -3.41
CA ARG A 126 2.73 -0.42 -2.31
C ARG A 126 3.32 0.07 -0.99
N VAL A 127 4.58 0.46 -1.01
CA VAL A 127 5.29 0.98 0.17
C VAL A 127 4.92 2.42 0.49
N LEU A 128 4.59 3.23 -0.51
CA LEU A 128 4.22 4.61 -0.26
C LEU A 128 2.77 4.76 0.10
N PHE A 129 1.82 3.97 -0.43
CA PHE A 129 0.39 4.28 -0.34
C PHE A 129 -0.51 3.07 -0.07
N LEU A 130 -0.19 1.91 -0.64
CA LEU A 130 -1.09 0.75 -0.65
C LEU A 130 -0.75 -0.19 0.52
N HIS A 131 -0.87 0.33 1.75
CA HIS A 131 -0.51 -0.37 2.99
C HIS A 131 -1.62 -1.27 3.53
N ASP A 132 -2.85 -0.97 3.16
CA ASP A 132 -4.02 -1.72 3.61
C ASP A 132 -5.01 -1.97 2.46
N ASN A 133 -6.03 -2.76 2.77
CA ASN A 133 -7.06 -3.16 1.82
C ASN A 133 -7.92 -1.97 1.34
N TYR A 134 -8.12 -0.95 2.17
CA TYR A 134 -8.91 0.22 1.83
C TYR A 134 -8.14 1.08 0.82
N MET A 135 -6.91 1.47 1.16
CA MET A 135 -6.06 2.29 0.29
C MET A 135 -5.82 1.64 -1.07
N SER A 136 -5.67 0.31 -1.08
CA SER A 136 -5.50 -0.47 -2.30
C SER A 136 -6.75 -0.51 -3.18
N ARG A 137 -7.96 -0.44 -2.62
CA ARG A 137 -9.20 -0.38 -3.40
C ARG A 137 -9.42 1.02 -3.96
N ILE A 138 -9.31 2.02 -3.09
CA ILE A 138 -9.70 3.39 -3.41
C ILE A 138 -8.69 4.12 -4.31
N CYS A 139 -7.46 3.59 -4.48
CA CYS A 139 -6.48 4.18 -5.41
C CYS A 139 -6.94 4.15 -6.88
N LEU A 140 -7.95 3.35 -7.20
CA LEU A 140 -8.59 3.29 -8.51
C LEU A 140 -9.95 3.99 -8.57
N GLU A 141 -10.35 4.73 -7.53
CA GLU A 141 -11.61 5.46 -7.45
C GLU A 141 -11.39 6.98 -7.45
N HIS A 142 -12.05 7.69 -8.36
CA HIS A 142 -11.94 9.14 -8.44
C HIS A 142 -12.56 9.82 -7.20
N GLY A 143 -11.82 10.73 -6.57
CA GLY A 143 -12.34 11.61 -5.50
C GLY A 143 -12.72 10.90 -4.20
N LYS A 144 -12.42 9.60 -4.06
CA LYS A 144 -12.90 8.79 -2.93
C LYS A 144 -12.40 9.28 -1.57
N LEU A 145 -11.13 9.68 -1.48
CA LEU A 145 -10.58 10.26 -0.26
C LEU A 145 -11.28 11.55 0.15
N SER A 146 -11.65 12.42 -0.79
CA SER A 146 -12.36 13.67 -0.50
C SER A 146 -13.81 13.43 -0.09
N SER A 147 -14.40 12.32 -0.52
CA SER A 147 -15.73 11.89 -0.07
C SER A 147 -15.71 11.25 1.31
N ASP A 148 -14.62 10.58 1.68
CA ASP A 148 -14.51 9.81 2.91
C ASP A 148 -13.93 10.61 4.08
N PHE A 149 -13.23 11.72 3.79
CA PHE A 149 -12.55 12.54 4.79
C PHE A 149 -12.72 14.03 4.50
N ASN A 150 -13.04 14.80 5.54
CA ASN A 150 -13.09 16.25 5.51
C ASN A 150 -11.96 16.82 6.38
N ILE A 151 -11.18 17.75 5.84
CA ILE A 151 -10.03 18.35 6.53
C ILE A 151 -10.40 19.78 6.92
N THR A 152 -10.27 20.10 8.20
CA THR A 152 -10.54 21.44 8.72
C THR A 152 -9.33 22.00 9.45
N ASN A 153 -9.21 23.33 9.43
CA ASN A 153 -8.29 24.08 10.26
C ASN A 153 -9.09 25.13 11.01
N ILE A 154 -9.12 25.03 12.34
CA ILE A 154 -9.85 25.96 13.21
C ILE A 154 -8.84 26.59 14.15
N ASN A 155 -8.52 27.87 13.96
CA ASN A 155 -7.56 28.61 14.79
C ASN A 155 -6.19 27.91 14.92
N GLY A 156 -5.71 27.29 13.84
CA GLY A 156 -4.44 26.55 13.84
C GLY A 156 -4.53 25.10 14.30
N HIS A 157 -5.72 24.64 14.73
CA HIS A 157 -5.97 23.23 15.03
C HIS A 157 -6.41 22.49 13.78
N TRP A 158 -5.59 21.54 13.33
CA TRP A 158 -5.89 20.67 12.20
C TRP A 158 -6.71 19.46 12.65
N GLN A 159 -7.82 19.21 11.98
CA GLN A 159 -8.68 18.06 12.24
C GLN A 159 -9.08 17.36 10.94
N ILE A 160 -9.06 16.03 10.96
CA ILE A 160 -9.57 15.16 9.91
C ILE A 160 -10.85 14.50 10.42
N ASP A 161 -11.98 14.92 9.88
CA ASP A 161 -13.29 14.34 10.13
C ASP A 161 -13.52 13.15 9.19
N VAL A 162 -13.75 11.97 9.75
CA VAL A 162 -14.13 10.78 8.98
C VAL A 162 -15.62 10.82 8.70
N MET A 163 -15.97 10.79 7.42
CA MET A 163 -17.36 10.86 6.98
C MET A 163 -18.10 9.55 7.29
N PRO A 164 -19.40 9.57 7.63
CA PRO A 164 -20.17 8.35 7.91
C PRO A 164 -20.20 7.33 6.76
N SER A 165 -20.03 7.80 5.51
CA SER A 165 -19.93 6.96 4.32
C SER A 165 -18.55 6.30 4.13
N SER A 166 -17.56 6.71 4.92
CA SER A 166 -16.21 6.16 4.84
C SER A 166 -16.23 4.70 5.23
N SER A 167 -15.52 3.91 4.43
CA SER A 167 -15.40 2.48 4.67
C SER A 167 -14.03 2.10 5.27
N TYR A 168 -13.28 3.11 5.72
CA TYR A 168 -12.00 2.92 6.40
C TYR A 168 -12.24 2.27 7.78
N PRO A 169 -11.54 1.17 8.12
CA PRO A 169 -11.83 0.44 9.35
C PRO A 169 -11.61 1.28 10.61
N ILE A 170 -12.64 1.42 11.46
CA ILE A 170 -12.54 2.15 12.74
C ILE A 170 -11.36 1.65 13.59
N ALA A 171 -11.11 0.34 13.56
CA ALA A 171 -10.02 -0.28 14.30
C ALA A 171 -8.62 0.19 13.85
N ALA A 172 -8.46 0.57 12.58
CA ALA A 172 -7.19 1.06 12.03
C ALA A 172 -6.77 2.39 12.69
N PHE A 173 -7.73 3.22 13.10
CA PHE A 173 -7.41 4.44 13.85
C PHE A 173 -6.83 4.19 15.24
N ASN A 174 -6.82 2.96 15.77
CA ASN A 174 -6.08 2.67 17.00
C ASN A 174 -4.56 2.65 16.77
N ASP A 175 -4.11 2.29 15.56
CA ASP A 175 -2.70 2.28 15.20
C ASP A 175 -2.23 3.68 14.79
N GLU A 176 -1.16 4.14 15.44
CA GLU A 176 -0.57 5.44 15.14
C GLU A 176 0.07 5.46 13.75
N ARG A 177 0.62 4.34 13.29
CA ARG A 177 1.20 4.26 11.93
C ARG A 177 0.11 4.45 10.88
N SER A 178 -1.02 3.73 10.98
CA SER A 178 -2.19 3.96 10.11
C SER A 178 -2.64 5.42 10.10
N ARG A 179 -2.78 6.06 11.27
CA ARG A 179 -3.19 7.48 11.36
C ARG A 179 -2.21 8.42 10.68
N ARG A 180 -0.92 8.33 11.01
CA ARG A 180 0.13 9.16 10.40
C ARG A 180 0.14 9.00 8.90
N PHE A 181 0.10 7.75 8.45
CA PHE A 181 0.17 7.42 7.05
C PHE A 181 -1.04 7.96 6.25
N LEU A 182 -2.25 7.72 6.76
CA LEU A 182 -3.48 8.26 6.17
C LEU A 182 -3.46 9.79 6.13
N SER A 183 -3.09 10.45 7.23
CA SER A 183 -3.02 11.92 7.27
C SER A 183 -2.01 12.49 6.29
N TRP A 184 -0.88 11.82 6.07
CA TRP A 184 0.11 12.25 5.09
C TRP A 184 -0.45 12.23 3.67
N ILE A 185 -1.11 11.14 3.24
CA ILE A 185 -1.79 11.11 1.93
C ILE A 185 -2.87 12.20 1.83
N LEU A 186 -3.62 12.44 2.90
CA LEU A 186 -4.73 13.37 2.88
C LEU A 186 -4.28 14.84 2.79
N MET A 187 -3.19 15.21 3.47
CA MET A 187 -2.81 16.60 3.69
C MET A 187 -1.57 17.05 2.93
N ASP A 188 -0.60 16.17 2.68
CA ASP A 188 0.60 16.54 1.93
C ASP A 188 0.28 16.66 0.43
N PRO A 189 0.48 17.85 -0.20
CA PRO A 189 0.06 18.06 -1.58
C PRO A 189 0.76 17.14 -2.59
N GLU A 190 2.05 16.81 -2.38
CA GLU A 190 2.78 15.93 -3.29
C GLU A 190 2.33 14.47 -3.12
N ALA A 191 2.18 14.02 -1.88
CA ALA A 191 1.68 12.68 -1.59
C ALA A 191 0.26 12.49 -2.16
N ARG A 192 -0.61 13.49 -1.97
CA ARG A 192 -1.98 13.47 -2.46
C ARG A 192 -2.04 13.42 -3.99
N THR A 193 -1.32 14.32 -4.65
CA THR A 193 -1.24 14.37 -6.12
C THR A 193 -0.69 13.07 -6.69
N SER A 194 0.34 12.51 -6.06
CA SER A 194 0.93 11.23 -6.47
C SER A 194 -0.06 10.07 -6.32
N PHE A 195 -0.77 9.99 -5.20
CA PHE A 195 -1.80 8.98 -4.99
C PHE A 195 -2.92 9.07 -6.04
N GLU A 196 -3.45 10.26 -6.30
CA GLU A 196 -4.52 10.48 -7.28
C GLU A 196 -4.08 10.21 -8.72
N SER A 197 -2.79 10.34 -9.02
CA SER A 197 -2.23 10.01 -10.33
C SER A 197 -2.42 8.53 -10.70
N ILE A 198 -2.57 7.63 -9.73
CA ILE A 198 -2.85 6.20 -9.95
C ILE A 198 -4.18 6.03 -10.71
N HIS A 199 -5.26 6.65 -10.22
CA HIS A 199 -6.55 6.58 -10.91
C HIS A 199 -6.51 7.30 -12.27
N GLN A 200 -5.86 8.47 -12.33
CA GLN A 200 -5.77 9.26 -13.57
C GLN A 200 -5.05 8.51 -14.69
N THR A 201 -3.91 7.88 -14.37
CA THR A 201 -3.15 7.06 -15.31
C THR A 201 -3.92 5.80 -15.71
N MET A 202 -4.59 5.12 -14.77
CA MET A 202 -5.48 4.00 -15.08
C MET A 202 -6.58 4.39 -16.06
N MET A 203 -7.29 5.50 -15.82
CA MET A 203 -8.35 5.95 -16.72
C MET A 203 -7.84 6.28 -18.11
N ARG A 204 -6.63 6.88 -18.21
CA ARG A 204 -6.01 7.25 -19.49
C ARG A 204 -5.44 6.06 -20.27
N GLU A 205 -4.88 5.08 -19.58
CA GLU A 205 -3.99 4.08 -20.19
C GLU A 205 -4.54 2.65 -20.14
N HIS A 206 -5.70 2.41 -19.51
CA HIS A 206 -6.31 1.08 -19.59
C HIS A 206 -6.72 0.74 -21.03
N THR A 207 -6.64 -0.55 -21.34
CA THR A 207 -7.13 -1.13 -22.59
C THR A 207 -8.39 -1.95 -22.30
N SER A 208 -9.22 -2.15 -23.32
CA SER A 208 -10.42 -2.98 -23.23
C SER A 208 -10.35 -4.12 -24.23
N SER A 209 -10.71 -5.33 -23.79
CA SER A 209 -10.84 -6.51 -24.65
C SER A 209 -12.06 -7.32 -24.21
N GLY A 210 -13.09 -7.33 -25.07
CA GLY A 210 -14.38 -7.93 -24.75
C GLY A 210 -15.00 -7.33 -23.47
N GLN A 211 -15.29 -8.19 -22.49
CA GLN A 211 -15.88 -7.79 -21.20
C GLN A 211 -14.84 -7.36 -20.15
N TYR A 212 -13.56 -7.27 -20.52
CA TYR A 212 -12.47 -7.02 -19.59
C TYR A 212 -11.75 -5.70 -19.91
N LYS A 213 -11.35 -5.01 -18.85
CA LYS A 213 -10.37 -3.94 -18.87
C LYS A 213 -9.04 -4.45 -18.35
N PHE A 214 -7.94 -4.00 -18.93
CA PHE A 214 -6.58 -4.34 -18.52
C PHE A 214 -5.75 -3.08 -18.37
N TRP A 215 -4.89 -3.06 -17.36
CA TRP A 215 -3.99 -1.93 -17.14
C TRP A 215 -2.71 -2.38 -16.45
N ASP A 216 -1.57 -1.98 -16.99
CA ASP A 216 -0.29 -2.15 -16.32
C ASP A 216 -0.10 -1.01 -15.33
N PHE A 217 0.02 -1.35 -14.04
CA PHE A 217 0.10 -0.35 -12.97
C PHE A 217 1.18 0.69 -13.24
N SER A 218 0.80 1.96 -13.18
CA SER A 218 1.72 3.08 -13.25
C SER A 218 1.19 4.27 -12.44
N PHE A 219 2.08 5.18 -12.06
CA PHE A 219 1.74 6.43 -11.38
C PHE A 219 2.90 7.42 -11.47
N THR A 220 2.63 8.68 -11.10
CA THR A 220 3.67 9.70 -10.95
C THR A 220 4.09 9.76 -9.48
N PRO A 221 5.37 9.53 -9.12
CA PRO A 221 5.81 9.55 -7.73
C PRO A 221 5.86 10.98 -7.17
N PRO A 222 5.82 11.17 -5.83
CA PRO A 222 6.16 12.47 -5.22
C PRO A 222 7.66 12.73 -5.37
N CYS A 223 8.17 13.93 -5.04
CA CYS A 223 9.57 14.28 -5.25
C CYS A 223 10.54 13.37 -4.47
N LEU A 224 10.17 12.98 -3.24
CA LEU A 224 10.97 12.10 -2.37
C LEU A 224 12.41 12.60 -2.12
N ASN A 225 12.70 13.89 -2.35
CA ASN A 225 14.04 14.46 -2.20
C ASN A 225 14.64 14.17 -0.82
N ARG A 226 15.89 13.65 -0.79
CA ARG A 226 16.65 13.20 0.38
C ARG A 226 16.05 12.00 1.14
N THR A 227 15.02 11.36 0.61
CA THR A 227 14.54 10.07 1.16
C THR A 227 15.60 9.01 0.90
N LYS A 228 15.90 8.19 1.90
CA LYS A 228 16.81 7.05 1.76
C LYS A 228 16.01 5.77 1.64
N LEU A 229 16.29 4.99 0.60
CA LEU A 229 15.70 3.68 0.39
C LEU A 229 16.72 2.58 0.67
N GLU A 230 16.30 1.58 1.44
CA GLU A 230 16.96 0.28 1.52
C GLU A 230 16.13 -0.72 0.72
N VAL A 231 16.74 -1.33 -0.29
CA VAL A 231 16.07 -2.25 -1.20
C VAL A 231 16.79 -3.59 -1.27
N SER A 232 16.05 -4.61 -1.69
CA SER A 232 16.60 -5.92 -2.05
C SER A 232 16.24 -6.28 -3.48
N GLY A 233 17.13 -6.97 -4.19
CA GLY A 233 16.95 -7.22 -5.62
C GLY A 233 18.06 -8.04 -6.26
N TRP A 234 18.10 -8.00 -7.58
CA TRP A 234 19.14 -8.64 -8.38
C TRP A 234 20.07 -7.60 -8.98
N HIS A 235 21.38 -7.77 -8.77
CA HIS A 235 22.43 -6.93 -9.36
C HIS A 235 23.12 -7.71 -10.47
N ASP A 236 23.05 -7.20 -11.70
CA ASP A 236 23.91 -7.63 -12.78
C ASP A 236 25.14 -6.74 -12.87
N TRP A 237 26.31 -7.31 -12.55
CA TRP A 237 27.59 -6.59 -12.56
C TRP A 237 28.09 -6.29 -13.97
N ASN A 238 27.66 -7.06 -14.99
CA ASN A 238 28.11 -6.86 -16.37
C ASN A 238 27.53 -5.58 -16.97
N SER A 239 26.22 -5.36 -16.80
CA SER A 239 25.56 -4.12 -17.21
C SER A 239 25.59 -3.02 -16.13
N ASN A 240 26.07 -3.35 -14.93
CA ASN A 240 25.95 -2.53 -13.73
C ASN A 240 24.52 -2.02 -13.49
N SER A 241 23.53 -2.91 -13.62
CA SER A 241 22.13 -2.58 -13.37
C SER A 241 21.55 -3.37 -12.20
N PHE A 242 20.52 -2.83 -11.56
CA PHE A 242 19.91 -3.40 -10.37
C PHE A 242 18.39 -3.46 -10.51
N PHE A 243 17.81 -4.66 -10.50
CA PHE A 243 16.37 -4.88 -10.50
C PHE A 243 15.85 -5.06 -9.07
N VAL A 244 14.98 -4.14 -8.62
CA VAL A 244 14.41 -4.19 -7.26
C VAL A 244 13.27 -5.20 -7.15
N TRP A 245 13.34 -6.03 -6.11
CA TRP A 245 12.28 -6.99 -5.75
C TRP A 245 11.38 -6.48 -4.62
N GLU A 246 11.97 -5.83 -3.62
CA GLU A 246 11.27 -5.32 -2.43
C GLU A 246 12.02 -4.11 -1.85
N ILE A 247 11.28 -3.06 -1.52
CA ILE A 247 11.73 -1.96 -0.64
C ILE A 247 11.56 -2.41 0.81
N ARG A 248 12.64 -2.35 1.58
CA ARG A 248 12.72 -2.81 2.97
C ARG A 248 12.60 -1.68 3.98
N ARG A 249 13.13 -0.50 3.64
CA ARG A 249 13.02 0.71 4.46
C ARG A 249 12.92 1.97 3.62
N VAL A 250 12.20 2.93 4.17
CA VAL A 250 12.04 4.30 3.69
C VAL A 250 12.39 5.22 4.86
N GLU A 251 13.52 5.91 4.77
CA GLU A 251 14.01 6.82 5.79
C GLU A 251 13.92 8.26 5.29
N ASP A 252 13.63 9.19 6.19
CA ASP A 252 13.59 10.63 5.93
C ASP A 252 12.61 11.07 4.83
N LEU A 253 11.42 10.45 4.79
CA LEU A 253 10.34 10.83 3.88
C LEU A 253 9.97 12.31 4.10
N PRO A 254 10.02 13.16 3.05
CA PRO A 254 9.60 14.56 3.16
C PRO A 254 8.10 14.64 3.39
N SER A 255 7.70 15.59 4.23
CA SER A 255 6.30 15.81 4.56
C SER A 255 6.06 17.27 4.93
N SER A 256 5.03 17.87 4.32
CA SER A 256 4.52 19.20 4.63
C SER A 256 3.30 19.08 5.55
N MET A 257 3.55 18.61 6.77
CA MET A 257 2.52 18.30 7.78
C MET A 257 2.56 19.30 8.93
N PRO A 258 1.42 19.56 9.60
CA PRO A 258 1.43 20.25 10.89
C PRO A 258 2.11 19.39 11.97
N ASP A 259 2.54 20.01 13.06
CA ASP A 259 3.19 19.30 14.18
C ASP A 259 2.23 18.32 14.89
N GLU A 260 0.93 18.65 14.90
CA GLU A 260 -0.12 17.89 15.53
C GLU A 260 -1.44 18.05 14.78
N LEU A 261 -2.21 16.95 14.69
CA LEU A 261 -3.55 16.93 14.13
C LEU A 261 -4.43 15.88 14.81
N ASP A 262 -5.73 16.12 14.75
CA ASP A 262 -6.73 15.26 15.39
C ASP A 262 -7.56 14.50 14.36
N PHE A 263 -7.83 13.22 14.61
CA PHE A 263 -8.85 12.47 13.90
C PHE A 263 -10.14 12.45 14.69
N TYR A 264 -11.25 12.74 14.02
CA TYR A 264 -12.59 12.60 14.55
C TYR A 264 -13.37 11.53 13.77
N HIS A 265 -14.09 10.67 14.49
CA HIS A 265 -15.05 9.74 13.93
C HIS A 265 -16.26 9.67 14.86
N PRO A 266 -17.52 9.70 14.36
CA PRO A 266 -18.72 9.65 15.20
C PRO A 266 -18.73 8.47 16.19
N ASP A 267 -18.27 7.30 15.75
CA ASP A 267 -18.18 6.10 16.60
C ASP A 267 -16.96 6.02 17.55
N PHE A 268 -16.14 7.07 17.67
CA PHE A 268 -15.06 7.08 18.67
C PHE A 268 -15.65 7.16 20.08
N LYS A 269 -15.71 6.00 20.75
CA LYS A 269 -16.14 5.89 22.15
C LYS A 269 -15.01 6.23 23.11
N ARG A 270 -15.33 6.98 24.17
CA ARG A 270 -14.41 7.21 25.30
C ARG A 270 -14.22 5.90 26.07
N GLN A 271 -12.98 5.44 26.22
CA GLN A 271 -12.68 4.44 27.25
C GLN A 271 -12.77 5.14 28.61
N VAL A 272 -13.85 4.87 29.35
CA VAL A 272 -13.95 5.26 30.75
C VAL A 272 -13.14 4.22 31.53
N THR A 273 -11.95 4.57 31.98
CA THR A 273 -11.24 3.79 33.01
C THR A 273 -12.04 3.88 34.30
N GLY A 274 -12.95 2.94 34.51
CA GLY A 274 -13.64 2.76 35.78
C GLY A 274 -12.66 2.20 36.80
N GLN A 275 -12.45 2.91 37.91
CA GLN A 275 -12.00 2.28 39.15
C GLN A 275 -13.09 1.31 39.60
N GLY A 276 -12.85 0.00 39.48
CA GLY A 276 -13.79 -1.02 39.95
C GLY A 276 -13.24 -2.41 39.71
N GLY A 277 -12.88 -3.11 40.79
CA GLY A 277 -12.49 -4.52 40.74
C GLY A 277 -13.67 -5.43 40.41
N GLY A 278 -13.38 -6.56 39.76
CA GLY A 278 -14.28 -7.71 39.74
C GLY A 278 -14.51 -8.35 38.36
N ALA A 279 -14.06 -9.61 38.29
CA ALA A 279 -14.57 -10.72 37.48
C ALA A 279 -14.25 -10.77 35.98
N ASN A 280 -13.40 -11.76 35.65
CA ASN A 280 -13.29 -12.45 34.37
C ASN A 280 -14.64 -12.53 33.64
N SER A 281 -14.79 -11.80 32.56
CA SER A 281 -15.68 -12.17 31.46
C SER A 281 -14.81 -12.62 30.30
N GLY A 282 -14.97 -13.89 29.91
CA GLY A 282 -14.14 -14.55 28.91
C GLY A 282 -14.09 -13.76 27.61
N ARG A 283 -12.87 -13.56 27.10
CA ARG A 283 -12.66 -13.17 25.71
C ARG A 283 -13.46 -14.12 24.83
N ALA A 284 -14.38 -13.60 24.04
CA ALA A 284 -14.85 -14.32 22.86
C ALA A 284 -13.60 -14.71 22.06
N LYS A 285 -13.32 -16.02 21.97
CA LYS A 285 -12.26 -16.53 21.11
C LYS A 285 -12.61 -16.16 19.68
N ARG A 286 -11.92 -15.16 19.16
CA ARG A 286 -11.86 -14.86 17.73
C ARG A 286 -11.23 -16.10 17.06
N PRO A 287 -11.82 -16.66 15.99
CA PRO A 287 -11.15 -17.70 15.22
C PRO A 287 -9.77 -17.20 14.80
N GLU A 288 -8.74 -18.04 14.93
CA GLU A 288 -7.35 -17.66 14.71
C GLU A 288 -7.03 -17.41 13.22
N GLU A 289 -7.87 -17.95 12.33
CA GLU A 289 -7.67 -17.93 10.88
C GLU A 289 -8.92 -17.39 10.16
N HIS A 290 -8.70 -16.50 9.18
CA HIS A 290 -9.73 -15.93 8.33
C HIS A 290 -9.45 -16.33 6.87
N GLU A 291 -10.19 -17.30 6.35
CA GLU A 291 -10.13 -17.66 4.94
C GLU A 291 -10.78 -16.56 4.09
N LEU A 292 -10.05 -16.02 3.11
CA LEU A 292 -10.61 -15.09 2.13
C LEU A 292 -11.17 -15.91 0.97
N ASP A 293 -12.50 -15.92 0.85
CA ASP A 293 -13.19 -16.36 -0.35
C ASP A 293 -13.33 -15.16 -1.30
N ASP A 294 -12.52 -15.11 -2.35
CA ASP A 294 -12.50 -14.02 -3.32
C ASP A 294 -13.68 -14.09 -4.32
N GLU A 295 -14.55 -15.11 -4.22
CA GLU A 295 -15.73 -15.30 -5.08
C GLU A 295 -17.04 -14.79 -4.44
N GLU A 296 -17.09 -14.60 -3.12
CA GLU A 296 -18.23 -13.97 -2.46
C GLU A 296 -18.21 -12.44 -2.63
N GLU A 297 -19.35 -11.86 -3.03
CA GLU A 297 -19.54 -10.41 -2.92
C GLU A 297 -19.28 -9.96 -1.48
N ALA A 298 -18.42 -8.96 -1.34
CA ALA A 298 -18.08 -8.41 -0.03
C ALA A 298 -19.31 -7.71 0.58
N ASP A 299 -20.05 -8.45 1.39
CA ASP A 299 -21.13 -7.94 2.22
C ASP A 299 -20.60 -6.79 3.11
N PRO A 300 -21.13 -5.57 2.99
CA PRO A 300 -20.70 -4.43 3.81
C PRO A 300 -20.92 -4.66 5.32
N ASP A 301 -21.79 -5.59 5.72
CA ASP A 301 -22.06 -5.95 7.13
C ASP A 301 -21.09 -7.02 7.68
N LYS A 302 -20.30 -7.71 6.83
CA LYS A 302 -19.27 -8.64 7.29
C LYS A 302 -18.06 -7.86 7.81
N LYS A 303 -17.65 -8.14 9.06
CA LYS A 303 -16.48 -7.53 9.72
C LYS A 303 -15.26 -7.56 8.79
N ARG A 304 -14.87 -6.39 8.30
CA ARG A 304 -13.67 -6.22 7.47
C ARG A 304 -12.44 -6.60 8.27
N VAL A 305 -11.66 -7.48 7.68
CA VAL A 305 -10.49 -8.05 8.35
C VAL A 305 -9.28 -7.22 7.83
N VAL A 306 -8.58 -6.54 8.76
CA VAL A 306 -7.40 -5.68 8.51
C VAL A 306 -6.17 -6.52 8.19
N LEU A 307 -5.68 -6.46 6.94
CA LEU A 307 -4.41 -7.08 6.54
C LEU A 307 -3.25 -6.37 7.24
N ASP A 308 -2.84 -6.89 8.40
CA ASP A 308 -1.66 -6.43 9.12
C ASP A 308 -0.45 -7.13 8.50
N THR A 309 0.36 -6.39 7.75
CA THR A 309 1.61 -6.90 7.18
C THR A 309 2.78 -6.36 7.99
N GLU A 310 3.84 -7.16 8.20
CA GLU A 310 5.07 -6.64 8.80
C GLU A 310 5.58 -5.45 7.96
N SER A 311 5.37 -4.25 8.50
CA SER A 311 5.50 -3.00 7.79
C SER A 311 6.94 -2.79 7.35
N VAL A 312 7.13 -2.43 6.08
CA VAL A 312 8.35 -1.76 5.61
C VAL A 312 8.68 -0.63 6.61
N GLY A 313 9.92 -0.54 7.06
CA GLY A 313 10.30 0.48 8.04
C GLY A 313 10.23 1.86 7.40
N LEU A 314 9.15 2.61 7.66
CA LEU A 314 8.93 3.94 7.09
C LEU A 314 9.04 5.01 8.19
N SER A 315 9.80 6.07 7.92
CA SER A 315 9.95 7.22 8.82
C SER A 315 9.87 8.55 8.05
N PHE A 316 9.28 9.54 8.70
CA PHE A 316 9.20 10.91 8.21
C PHE A 316 10.41 11.70 8.70
N ARG A 317 10.96 12.56 7.84
CA ARG A 317 12.05 13.48 8.21
C ARG A 317 11.64 14.41 9.35
N LYS A 318 10.39 14.89 9.30
CA LYS A 318 9.77 15.71 10.34
C LYS A 318 8.57 14.92 10.90
N PRO A 319 8.73 14.20 12.01
CA PRO A 319 7.63 13.45 12.60
C PRO A 319 6.57 14.41 13.15
N PHE A 320 5.31 13.98 13.11
CA PHE A 320 4.17 14.73 13.61
C PHE A 320 3.25 13.83 14.44
N LYS A 321 2.44 14.45 15.30
CA LYS A 321 1.53 13.76 16.23
C LYS A 321 0.15 13.60 15.62
N THR A 322 -0.49 12.47 15.90
CA THR A 322 -1.88 12.23 15.54
C THR A 322 -2.66 11.75 16.75
N ASN A 323 -3.75 12.45 17.08
CA ASN A 323 -4.64 12.06 18.17
C ASN A 323 -5.99 11.58 17.64
N ARG A 324 -6.79 11.04 18.55
CA ARG A 324 -8.21 10.78 18.32
C ARG A 324 -9.03 11.64 19.26
N VAL A 325 -10.02 12.32 18.71
CA VAL A 325 -10.95 13.15 19.46
C VAL A 325 -12.36 12.57 19.39
N THR A 326 -13.02 12.53 20.54
CA THR A 326 -14.45 12.19 20.67
C THR A 326 -15.29 13.46 20.60
N ASP A 327 -16.61 13.35 20.42
CA ASP A 327 -17.53 14.50 20.43
C ASP A 327 -17.28 15.55 21.53
N SER A 328 -17.00 15.10 22.76
CA SER A 328 -16.74 16.01 23.90
C SER A 328 -15.51 16.92 23.75
N LYS A 329 -14.64 16.67 22.77
CA LYS A 329 -13.42 17.44 22.50
C LYS A 329 -13.35 17.96 21.06
N ARG A 330 -14.42 17.77 20.28
CA ARG A 330 -14.46 18.19 18.88
C ARG A 330 -14.53 19.72 18.81
N LEU A 331 -13.60 20.33 18.09
CA LEU A 331 -13.73 21.73 17.68
C LEU A 331 -14.66 21.77 16.46
N VAL A 332 -15.73 22.56 16.53
CA VAL A 332 -16.70 22.72 15.44
C VAL A 332 -16.63 24.17 14.97
N ASN A 333 -16.62 24.38 13.65
CA ASN A 333 -16.81 25.72 13.08
C ASN A 333 -18.17 26.25 13.55
N GLN A 334 -18.16 27.33 14.32
CA GLN A 334 -19.37 28.09 14.66
C GLN A 334 -19.81 28.96 13.49
#